data_AF-A0A841Z1A3-F1
#
_entry.id   AF-A0A841Z1A3-F1
#
_cell.length_a   1.000
_cell.length_b   1.000
_cell.length_c   1.000
_cell.angle_alpha   90.00
_cell.angle_beta   90.00
_cell.angle_gamma   90.00
#
_symmetry.space_group_name_H-M   'P 1'
#
loop_
_entity.id
_entity.type
_entity.pdbx_description
1 polymer ?
#
loop_
_entity_poly.entity_id
_entity_poly.type
_entity_poly.pdbx_seq_one_letter_code
_entity_poly.pdbx_strand_id
1 'polypeptide(L)'
;MKKQDLLKKGTSIALVATIIGSQLLATVPYNVFAAESGVGTQAVPTNSITVSTWAQLEAALKSAAVTDIYLDADITIGTTTNITMTTKNIHGNNHILNANNKNLKLTTAGAVASMEDVRITNTDGYGLFWGDVANLEVTYKNVDHTGARIMYLPTGHFIIDGTVTSSATSHAIQVKDLTIKDNATANINSTAGYSIYLQTKFGSLNVGTNATLKARSYNISIYGTNDTTLINQGNMDLKSDVAQSIILSTNSSMHFQPGSVLKAISGHTAQEGLLATNGNIYVEAGATFEVESKGTEASVIAGSMLKLAQGSNFSITNFNSGGSALGSYATATDVILQSSQGVSTWDRGKVTNPTPTATYPGVFNAQFTLSGYSTTVTQTNLTSNNLNFLTAYKTGATGKIVGGSFASNEQDVAKNAVDALFTDSTKTGIKTTTDQAAIDAAKDLVNKVSDPAVKADLQKDIDKAQSLLDAKNAAAAAEKAKQDAALKAVNELFNNNTPATDAIKGTTDQAAIDAAKALVNAVTDPTKKAELQKDLNRAQELLDAKNAAAATEKAKQDAAKKAVDELFNNNTPSSNAIKPATD
;
A
#
# COMPACT_ATOMS: atom_id res chain seq x y z
N MET A 1 56.87 12.33 -15.30
CA MET A 1 56.46 11.62 -14.05
C MET A 1 55.82 12.65 -13.14
N LYS A 2 54.64 12.56 -12.54
CA LYS A 2 53.48 11.64 -12.43
C LYS A 2 52.32 12.59 -12.00
N LYS A 3 51.17 12.61 -12.70
CA LYS A 3 49.87 12.02 -12.30
C LYS A 3 49.21 12.62 -11.03
N GLN A 4 47.92 12.97 -11.21
CA GLN A 4 46.81 12.96 -10.24
C GLN A 4 46.69 14.20 -9.31
N ASP A 5 45.54 14.85 -9.08
CA ASP A 5 44.16 14.58 -9.48
C ASP A 5 43.33 15.89 -9.47
N LEU A 6 42.44 16.02 -10.45
CA LEU A 6 41.27 16.89 -10.38
C LEU A 6 40.28 16.29 -9.38
N LEU A 7 39.78 17.06 -8.41
CA LEU A 7 38.48 16.78 -7.79
C LEU A 7 37.75 18.08 -7.42
N LYS A 8 36.79 18.34 -8.31
CA LYS A 8 35.55 19.10 -8.22
C LYS A 8 35.15 19.58 -6.83
N LYS A 9 34.91 20.91 -6.76
CA LYS A 9 34.02 21.56 -5.80
C LYS A 9 32.63 20.89 -5.85
N GLY A 10 32.34 20.06 -4.86
CA GLY A 10 30.98 19.64 -4.53
C GLY A 10 30.31 20.71 -3.68
N THR A 11 29.34 21.41 -4.26
CA THR A 11 28.32 22.14 -3.52
C THR A 11 27.55 21.15 -2.66
N SER A 12 27.71 21.28 -1.34
CA SER A 12 26.92 20.56 -0.35
C SER A 12 25.47 21.02 -0.46
N ILE A 13 24.63 20.21 -1.10
CA ILE A 13 23.18 20.33 -1.00
C ILE A 13 22.84 19.93 0.43
N ALA A 14 22.45 20.92 1.24
CA ALA A 14 21.93 20.69 2.58
C ALA A 14 20.61 19.91 2.46
N LEU A 15 20.69 18.59 2.65
CA LEU A 15 19.53 17.74 2.89
C LEU A 15 19.00 18.12 4.28
N VAL A 16 18.03 19.03 4.34
CA VAL A 16 17.27 19.29 5.56
C VAL A 16 16.37 18.09 5.78
N ALA A 17 16.90 17.07 6.46
CA ALA A 17 16.10 16.01 7.03
C ALA A 17 15.30 16.61 8.19
N THR A 18 14.06 17.00 7.92
CA THR A 18 13.10 17.34 8.96
C THR A 18 12.80 16.06 9.75
N ILE A 19 13.55 15.84 10.82
CA ILE A 19 13.22 14.84 11.84
C ILE A 19 11.96 15.38 12.55
N ILE A 20 10.79 14.93 12.09
CA ILE A 20 9.56 15.08 12.87
C ILE A 20 9.70 14.10 14.04
N GLY A 21 10.10 14.65 15.18
CA GLY A 21 10.24 13.92 16.44
C GLY A 21 8.89 13.32 16.83
N SER A 22 8.80 12.01 16.77
CA SER A 22 7.81 11.21 17.47
C SER A 22 8.15 11.28 18.95
N GLN A 23 7.55 12.24 19.67
CA GLN A 23 7.68 12.30 21.12
C GLN A 23 6.59 11.46 21.79
N LEU A 24 7.07 10.38 22.42
CA LEU A 24 6.55 9.66 23.57
C LEU A 24 5.03 9.62 23.78
N LEU A 25 4.43 8.53 23.31
CA LEU A 25 3.28 7.92 23.97
C LEU A 25 3.73 7.45 25.36
N ALA A 26 3.23 8.10 26.41
CA ALA A 26 3.34 7.59 27.76
C ALA A 26 2.62 6.23 27.82
N THR A 27 3.39 5.19 28.15
CA THR A 27 2.94 3.82 28.34
C THR A 27 1.85 3.73 29.40
N VAL A 28 0.64 3.36 29.00
CA VAL A 28 -0.42 2.90 29.92
C VAL A 28 -0.16 1.43 30.25
N PRO A 29 -0.23 1.00 31.52
CA PRO A 29 0.14 -0.37 31.89
C PRO A 29 -0.83 -1.40 31.30
N TYR A 30 -0.23 -2.32 30.54
CA TYR A 30 -0.76 -3.62 30.16
C TYR A 30 -1.03 -4.46 31.43
N ASN A 31 -2.19 -5.11 31.51
CA ASN A 31 -2.50 -6.31 32.33
C ASN A 31 -4.03 -6.56 32.23
N VAL A 32 -4.61 -7.74 31.97
CA VAL A 32 -4.17 -9.09 31.62
C VAL A 32 -5.38 -9.73 30.90
N PHE A 33 -5.17 -10.36 29.74
CA PHE A 33 -6.11 -11.37 29.23
C PHE A 33 -5.87 -12.67 29.99
N ALA A 34 -6.89 -13.21 30.65
CA ALA A 34 -6.96 -14.61 31.05
C ALA A 34 -8.36 -15.14 30.70
N ALA A 35 -8.36 -16.34 30.14
CA ALA A 35 -9.47 -17.05 29.52
C ALA A 35 -10.60 -17.42 30.49
N GLU A 36 -11.84 -17.48 30.01
CA GLU A 36 -12.59 -18.72 29.74
C GLU A 36 -14.07 -18.42 29.42
N SER A 37 -14.64 -19.32 28.62
CA SER A 37 -15.98 -19.33 28.06
C SER A 37 -17.11 -19.26 29.10
N GLY A 38 -18.02 -18.29 28.91
CA GLY A 38 -19.32 -18.22 29.55
C GLY A 38 -20.02 -16.94 29.12
N VAL A 39 -21.28 -17.03 28.69
CA VAL A 39 -22.13 -15.85 28.44
C VAL A 39 -22.24 -15.08 29.76
N GLY A 40 -21.51 -13.97 29.87
CA GLY A 40 -21.38 -13.20 31.10
C GLY A 40 -21.12 -11.75 30.77
N THR A 41 -22.04 -10.90 31.21
CA THR A 41 -21.91 -9.44 31.33
C THR A 41 -20.47 -9.01 31.57
N GLN A 42 -19.93 -8.25 30.62
CA GLN A 42 -18.59 -7.67 30.69
C GLN A 42 -18.45 -6.91 32.01
N ALA A 43 -17.43 -7.25 32.81
CA ALA A 43 -17.17 -6.55 34.07
C ALA A 43 -16.93 -5.06 33.77
N VAL A 44 -17.84 -4.22 34.25
CA VAL A 44 -17.83 -2.77 34.14
C VAL A 44 -16.59 -2.23 34.88
N PRO A 45 -15.67 -1.52 34.21
CA PRO A 45 -14.57 -0.81 34.89
C PRO A 45 -15.09 0.00 36.08
N THR A 46 -14.32 0.15 37.16
CA THR A 46 -14.77 0.82 38.40
C THR A 46 -15.24 2.27 38.24
N ASN A 47 -15.03 2.88 37.06
CA ASN A 47 -15.39 4.25 36.71
C ASN A 47 -16.41 4.31 35.54
N SER A 48 -17.22 3.28 35.30
CA SER A 48 -18.17 3.30 34.20
C SER A 48 -19.62 3.00 34.59
N ILE A 49 -20.56 3.43 33.72
CA ILE A 49 -22.00 3.35 33.98
C ILE A 49 -22.79 3.15 32.70
N THR A 50 -23.87 2.37 32.78
CA THR A 50 -24.85 2.22 31.70
C THR A 50 -26.02 3.17 31.92
N VAL A 51 -26.46 3.84 30.86
CA VAL A 51 -27.55 4.82 30.89
C VAL A 51 -28.56 4.56 29.77
N SER A 52 -29.85 4.73 30.08
CA SER A 52 -30.95 4.52 29.13
C SER A 52 -31.87 5.75 29.01
N THR A 53 -31.57 6.83 29.74
CA THR A 53 -32.36 8.07 29.77
C THR A 53 -31.47 9.31 29.84
N TRP A 54 -31.99 10.47 29.44
CA TRP A 54 -31.28 11.74 29.57
C TRP A 54 -30.86 12.04 31.01
N ALA A 55 -31.75 11.84 31.99
CA ALA A 55 -31.44 12.14 33.39
C ALA A 55 -30.23 11.32 33.91
N GLN A 56 -30.13 10.06 33.50
CA GLN A 56 -29.00 9.20 33.84
C GLN A 56 -27.72 9.66 33.12
N LEU A 57 -27.81 9.96 31.81
CA LEU A 57 -26.67 10.48 31.04
C LEU A 57 -26.16 11.81 31.62
N GLU A 58 -27.04 12.75 31.93
CA GLU A 58 -26.68 14.04 32.52
C GLU A 58 -25.98 13.88 33.88
N ALA A 59 -26.47 12.98 34.72
CA ALA A 59 -25.82 12.67 36.00
C ALA A 59 -24.42 12.06 35.80
N ALA A 60 -24.27 11.13 34.84
CA ALA A 60 -22.99 10.52 34.51
C ALA A 60 -21.98 11.54 33.95
N LEU A 61 -22.42 12.44 33.07
CA LEU A 61 -21.59 13.51 32.49
C LEU A 61 -21.06 14.49 33.54
N LYS A 62 -21.83 14.74 34.61
CA LYS A 62 -21.44 15.62 35.73
C LYS A 62 -20.62 14.92 36.82
N SER A 63 -20.54 13.59 36.80
CA SER A 63 -19.83 12.82 37.81
C SER A 63 -18.32 12.88 37.60
N ALA A 64 -17.59 13.14 38.69
CA ALA A 64 -16.13 13.05 38.72
C ALA A 64 -15.60 11.61 38.76
N ALA A 65 -16.42 10.67 39.23
CA ALA A 65 -16.05 9.26 39.33
C ALA A 65 -16.25 8.49 38.02
N VAL A 66 -17.13 8.96 37.14
CA VAL A 66 -17.47 8.27 35.89
C VAL A 66 -16.58 8.79 34.76
N THR A 67 -15.85 7.92 34.06
CA THR A 67 -15.12 8.24 32.84
C THR A 67 -15.80 7.69 31.60
N ASP A 68 -16.42 6.51 31.69
CA ASP A 68 -16.97 5.79 30.54
C ASP A 68 -18.48 5.56 30.71
N ILE A 69 -19.24 5.93 29.68
CA ILE A 69 -20.70 5.93 29.70
C ILE A 69 -21.19 5.06 28.55
N TYR A 70 -21.91 3.98 28.87
CA TYR A 70 -22.49 3.06 27.90
C TYR A 70 -23.96 3.38 27.67
N LEU A 71 -24.36 3.54 26.42
CA LEU A 71 -25.78 3.69 26.08
C LEU A 71 -26.44 2.31 26.01
N ASP A 72 -27.65 2.22 26.55
CA ASP A 72 -28.54 1.05 26.49
C ASP A 72 -29.92 1.40 25.88
N ALA A 73 -30.07 2.65 25.44
CA ALA A 73 -31.22 3.10 24.67
C ALA A 73 -30.82 4.31 23.82
N ASP A 74 -31.67 4.63 22.83
CA ASP A 74 -31.61 5.91 22.16
C ASP A 74 -31.98 7.03 23.14
N ILE A 75 -31.20 8.10 23.19
CA ILE A 75 -31.37 9.21 24.14
C ILE A 75 -31.52 10.53 23.38
N THR A 76 -32.54 11.30 23.77
CA THR A 76 -32.68 12.70 23.36
C THR A 76 -32.13 13.62 24.44
N ILE A 77 -31.23 14.53 24.07
CA ILE A 77 -30.59 15.48 24.99
C ILE A 77 -31.64 16.51 25.47
N GLY A 78 -31.83 16.60 26.78
CA GLY A 78 -32.83 17.48 27.39
C GLY A 78 -32.37 18.92 27.56
N THR A 79 -31.10 19.13 27.92
CA THR A 79 -30.53 20.47 28.12
C THR A 79 -29.05 20.52 27.75
N THR A 80 -28.60 21.71 27.33
CA THR A 80 -27.17 21.98 27.20
C THR A 80 -26.49 21.82 28.56
N THR A 81 -25.36 21.11 28.58
CA THR A 81 -24.67 20.74 29.82
C THR A 81 -23.18 21.04 29.71
N ASN A 82 -22.63 21.69 30.73
CA ASN A 82 -21.18 21.87 30.87
C ASN A 82 -20.56 20.65 31.54
N ILE A 83 -19.46 20.17 30.98
CA ILE A 83 -18.67 19.05 31.47
C ILE A 83 -17.33 19.61 31.95
N THR A 84 -17.13 19.59 33.26
CA THR A 84 -15.92 20.12 33.92
C THR A 84 -14.85 19.05 34.15
N MET A 85 -15.12 17.80 33.77
CA MET A 85 -14.20 16.68 33.96
C MET A 85 -13.19 16.62 32.83
N THR A 86 -11.98 16.16 33.14
CA THR A 86 -10.88 16.04 32.16
C THR A 86 -11.04 14.85 31.23
N THR A 87 -11.91 13.89 31.56
CA THR A 87 -12.15 12.70 30.72
C THR A 87 -13.62 12.30 30.72
N LYS A 88 -14.19 12.12 29.52
CA LYS A 88 -15.52 11.55 29.29
C LYS A 88 -15.60 10.80 27.96
N ASN A 89 -15.94 9.53 28.02
CA ASN A 89 -16.12 8.65 26.88
C ASN A 89 -17.58 8.18 26.82
N ILE A 90 -18.18 8.24 25.64
CA ILE A 90 -19.51 7.69 25.37
C ILE A 90 -19.37 6.52 24.41
N HIS A 91 -19.72 5.33 24.89
CA HIS A 91 -19.86 4.12 24.09
C HIS A 91 -21.31 4.00 23.66
N GLY A 92 -21.56 4.26 22.38
CA GLY A 92 -22.90 4.34 21.82
C GLY A 92 -23.61 3.01 21.73
N ASN A 93 -22.89 1.89 21.65
CA ASN A 93 -23.47 0.56 21.43
C ASN A 93 -24.48 0.52 20.26
N ASN A 94 -24.22 1.31 19.21
CA ASN A 94 -25.07 1.55 18.04
C ASN A 94 -26.40 2.28 18.30
N HIS A 95 -26.58 2.89 19.46
CA HIS A 95 -27.73 3.75 19.77
C HIS A 95 -27.62 5.14 19.15
N ILE A 96 -28.74 5.88 19.22
CA ILE A 96 -28.88 7.24 18.75
C ILE A 96 -28.76 8.23 19.91
N LEU A 97 -27.91 9.25 19.75
CA LEU A 97 -27.96 10.49 20.51
C LEU A 97 -28.60 11.58 19.66
N ASN A 98 -29.86 11.91 19.96
CA ASN A 98 -30.54 13.07 19.39
C ASN A 98 -30.15 14.31 20.19
N ALA A 99 -29.27 15.13 19.63
CA ALA A 99 -28.78 16.35 20.26
C ALA A 99 -29.88 17.39 20.49
N ASN A 100 -31.00 17.34 19.75
CA ASN A 100 -32.15 18.23 19.96
C ASN A 100 -31.78 19.73 19.99
N ASN A 101 -30.82 20.13 19.15
CA ASN A 101 -30.20 21.46 19.14
C ASN A 101 -29.63 21.90 20.50
N LYS A 102 -29.22 20.94 21.33
CA LYS A 102 -28.47 21.11 22.57
C LYS A 102 -27.06 20.57 22.38
N ASN A 103 -26.18 20.95 23.31
CA ASN A 103 -24.77 20.60 23.22
C ASN A 103 -24.19 20.25 24.60
N LEU A 104 -23.05 19.57 24.57
CA LEU A 104 -22.31 19.10 25.72
C LEU A 104 -20.94 19.78 25.69
N LYS A 105 -20.82 20.91 26.40
CA LYS A 105 -19.63 21.77 26.36
C LYS A 105 -18.55 21.25 27.30
N LEU A 106 -17.38 20.91 26.77
CA LEU A 106 -16.16 20.63 27.52
C LEU A 106 -15.55 21.97 27.98
N THR A 107 -15.43 22.17 29.30
CA THR A 107 -14.99 23.47 29.87
C THR A 107 -13.62 23.44 30.53
N THR A 108 -12.96 22.28 30.57
CA THR A 108 -11.66 22.11 31.24
C THR A 108 -10.55 21.99 30.21
N ALA A 109 -9.54 22.84 30.32
CA ALA A 109 -8.38 22.80 29.41
C ALA A 109 -7.67 21.44 29.50
N GLY A 110 -7.23 20.90 28.36
CA GLY A 110 -6.61 19.58 28.31
C GLY A 110 -7.59 18.41 28.46
N ALA A 111 -8.91 18.65 28.46
CA ALA A 111 -9.87 17.55 28.53
C ALA A 111 -9.84 16.70 27.26
N VAL A 112 -9.90 15.38 27.46
CA VAL A 112 -9.96 14.35 26.42
C VAL A 112 -11.35 13.72 26.46
N ALA A 113 -12.05 13.70 25.34
CA ALA A 113 -13.36 13.08 25.26
C ALA A 113 -13.49 12.18 24.03
N SER A 114 -14.39 11.20 24.09
CA SER A 114 -14.65 10.36 22.93
C SER A 114 -16.12 9.98 22.78
N MET A 115 -16.52 9.73 21.54
CA MET A 115 -17.77 9.05 21.22
C MET A 115 -17.47 7.95 20.22
N GLU A 116 -17.93 6.73 20.52
CA GLU A 116 -17.79 5.62 19.59
C GLU A 116 -19.08 4.84 19.35
N ASP A 117 -19.19 4.26 18.16
CA ASP A 117 -20.30 3.39 17.74
C ASP A 117 -21.68 4.03 18.03
N VAL A 118 -21.86 5.27 17.59
CA VAL A 118 -23.06 6.08 17.90
C VAL A 118 -23.56 6.84 16.67
N ARG A 119 -24.88 6.97 16.54
CA ARG A 119 -25.48 7.93 15.59
C ARG A 119 -25.86 9.22 16.31
N ILE A 120 -25.32 10.35 15.87
CA ILE A 120 -25.60 11.68 16.41
C ILE A 120 -26.52 12.44 15.44
N THR A 121 -27.63 12.97 15.94
CA THR A 121 -28.62 13.68 15.10
C THR A 121 -28.99 15.05 15.67
N ASN A 122 -29.44 15.97 14.83
CA ASN A 122 -29.99 17.28 15.20
C ASN A 122 -29.05 18.16 16.04
N THR A 123 -27.75 18.17 15.71
CA THR A 123 -26.78 19.08 16.34
C THR A 123 -27.02 20.53 15.98
N ASP A 124 -26.67 21.43 16.90
CA ASP A 124 -26.66 22.88 16.66
C ASP A 124 -25.36 23.33 15.97
N GLY A 125 -25.12 24.65 15.95
CA GLY A 125 -23.93 25.24 15.34
C GLY A 125 -22.59 24.91 16.04
N TYR A 126 -22.57 24.19 17.15
CA TYR A 126 -21.35 23.77 17.85
C TYR A 126 -21.07 22.26 17.71
N GLY A 127 -22.09 21.45 17.42
CA GLY A 127 -21.99 20.00 17.50
C GLY A 127 -22.41 19.48 18.88
N LEU A 128 -22.19 18.20 19.15
CA LEU A 128 -22.56 17.61 20.44
C LEU A 128 -21.46 17.77 21.48
N PHE A 129 -20.33 17.07 21.36
CA PHE A 129 -19.12 17.41 22.12
C PHE A 129 -18.39 18.56 21.43
N TRP A 130 -18.20 19.66 22.17
CA TRP A 130 -17.49 20.84 21.69
C TRP A 130 -16.82 21.59 22.84
N GLY A 131 -15.93 22.52 22.51
CA GLY A 131 -15.39 23.46 23.48
C GLY A 131 -14.36 24.40 22.85
N ASP A 132 -14.03 25.45 23.60
CA ASP A 132 -13.16 26.55 23.17
C ASP A 132 -11.95 26.78 24.11
N VAL A 133 -11.84 25.96 25.16
CA VAL A 133 -10.69 25.97 26.06
C VAL A 133 -9.48 25.29 25.43
N ALA A 134 -8.28 25.67 25.88
CA ALA A 134 -7.04 25.20 25.28
C ALA A 134 -6.86 23.68 25.38
N ASN A 135 -6.25 23.11 24.35
CA ASN A 135 -5.77 21.71 24.32
C ASN A 135 -6.88 20.66 24.52
N LEU A 136 -8.11 20.94 24.10
CA LEU A 136 -9.13 19.90 24.04
C LEU A 136 -8.76 18.86 22.98
N GLU A 137 -9.02 17.59 23.28
CA GLU A 137 -8.91 16.49 22.34
C GLU A 137 -10.23 15.73 22.31
N VAL A 138 -10.83 15.56 21.13
CA VAL A 138 -12.06 14.78 20.97
C VAL A 138 -11.85 13.73 19.91
N THR A 139 -12.15 12.47 20.23
CA THR A 139 -12.08 11.35 19.27
C THR A 139 -13.48 10.86 18.92
N TYR A 140 -13.84 10.85 17.64
CA TYR A 140 -15.02 10.13 17.14
C TYR A 140 -14.59 8.88 16.40
N LYS A 141 -15.18 7.73 16.78
CA LYS A 141 -14.93 6.43 16.17
C LYS A 141 -16.22 5.78 15.73
N ASN A 142 -16.36 5.41 14.46
CA ASN A 142 -17.59 4.77 13.96
C ASN A 142 -18.86 5.62 14.23
N VAL A 143 -18.81 6.91 13.88
CA VAL A 143 -19.89 7.88 14.17
C VAL A 143 -20.61 8.27 12.89
N ASP A 144 -21.94 8.19 12.91
CA ASP A 144 -22.81 8.74 11.86
C ASP A 144 -23.50 10.01 12.34
N HIS A 145 -23.30 11.13 11.64
CA HIS A 145 -23.74 12.45 12.06
C HIS A 145 -24.68 13.12 11.05
N THR A 146 -25.76 13.71 11.57
CA THR A 146 -26.62 14.68 10.87
C THR A 146 -26.92 15.88 11.76
N GLY A 147 -26.94 17.08 11.18
CA GLY A 147 -27.25 18.31 11.91
C GLY A 147 -26.51 19.52 11.34
N ALA A 148 -26.37 20.59 12.12
CA ALA A 148 -25.71 21.79 11.61
C ALA A 148 -24.18 21.66 11.53
N ARG A 149 -23.55 21.00 12.52
CA ARG A 149 -22.09 20.84 12.60
C ARG A 149 -21.73 19.56 13.36
N ILE A 150 -20.75 18.79 12.87
CA ILE A 150 -20.28 17.60 13.61
C ILE A 150 -19.33 17.99 14.76
N MET A 151 -18.46 18.98 14.54
CA MET A 151 -17.43 19.34 15.50
C MET A 151 -17.05 20.82 15.47
N TYR A 152 -16.95 21.44 16.66
CA TYR A 152 -16.40 22.78 16.87
C TYR A 152 -15.35 22.78 17.99
N LEU A 153 -14.06 22.87 17.63
CA LEU A 153 -12.92 22.91 18.55
C LEU A 153 -11.89 23.97 18.10
N PRO A 154 -12.20 25.28 18.17
CA PRO A 154 -11.32 26.36 17.70
C PRO A 154 -9.88 26.29 18.17
N THR A 155 -9.62 25.73 19.34
CA THR A 155 -8.31 25.67 19.97
C THR A 155 -7.88 24.23 20.28
N GLY A 156 -8.65 23.26 19.79
CA GLY A 156 -8.48 21.84 20.09
C GLY A 156 -8.29 20.96 18.86
N HIS A 157 -8.15 19.67 19.14
CA HIS A 157 -7.82 18.62 18.21
C HIS A 157 -9.00 17.66 18.07
N PHE A 158 -9.47 17.48 16.83
CA PHE A 158 -10.45 16.47 16.50
C PHE A 158 -9.76 15.26 15.84
N ILE A 159 -10.07 14.08 16.34
CA ILE A 159 -9.52 12.81 15.86
C ILE A 159 -10.66 11.96 15.30
N ILE A 160 -10.50 11.52 14.07
CA ILE A 160 -11.38 10.55 13.42
C ILE A 160 -10.68 9.19 13.41
N ASP A 161 -11.35 8.20 13.98
CA ASP A 161 -10.96 6.80 14.00
C ASP A 161 -12.10 5.94 13.40
N GLY A 162 -11.79 4.77 12.85
CA GLY A 162 -12.80 3.95 12.16
C GLY A 162 -13.53 4.71 11.04
N THR A 163 -14.86 4.58 10.95
CA THR A 163 -15.66 5.28 9.91
C THR A 163 -16.50 6.41 10.49
N VAL A 164 -16.27 7.65 10.06
CA VAL A 164 -17.09 8.81 10.44
C VAL A 164 -17.78 9.41 9.21
N THR A 165 -19.11 9.48 9.25
CA THR A 165 -19.95 10.11 8.23
C THR A 165 -20.61 11.36 8.79
N SER A 166 -20.63 12.45 8.02
CA SER A 166 -21.31 13.69 8.43
C SER A 166 -22.09 14.29 7.27
N SER A 167 -23.37 14.56 7.49
CA SER A 167 -24.19 15.43 6.65
C SER A 167 -24.52 16.71 7.41
N ALA A 168 -23.70 17.75 7.20
CA ALA A 168 -23.82 19.03 7.88
C ALA A 168 -24.58 20.07 7.05
N THR A 169 -25.42 20.87 7.70
CA THR A 169 -26.15 21.99 7.04
C THR A 169 -25.41 23.34 7.14
N SER A 170 -24.28 23.38 7.84
CA SER A 170 -23.35 24.52 7.92
C SER A 170 -21.91 24.02 7.70
N HIS A 171 -20.91 24.72 8.24
CA HIS A 171 -19.55 24.18 8.35
C HIS A 171 -19.59 22.84 9.08
N ALA A 172 -19.04 21.78 8.48
CA ALA A 172 -19.10 20.44 9.08
C ALA A 172 -18.09 20.29 10.23
N ILE A 173 -16.81 20.50 9.96
CA ILE A 173 -15.73 20.45 10.94
C ILE A 173 -15.10 21.84 11.03
N GLN A 174 -15.06 22.42 12.22
CA GLN A 174 -14.40 23.71 12.46
C GLN A 174 -13.50 23.62 13.71
N VAL A 175 -12.20 23.40 13.49
CA VAL A 175 -11.24 22.99 14.53
C VAL A 175 -9.90 23.72 14.37
N LYS A 176 -8.97 23.54 15.32
CA LYS A 176 -7.56 23.92 15.09
C LYS A 176 -6.82 22.78 14.38
N ASP A 177 -6.88 21.59 14.97
CA ASP A 177 -6.15 20.42 14.50
C ASP A 177 -7.15 19.30 14.15
N LEU A 178 -6.92 18.61 13.02
CA LEU A 178 -7.70 17.45 12.57
C LEU A 178 -6.75 16.31 12.23
N THR A 179 -7.00 15.14 12.80
CA THR A 179 -6.33 13.89 12.42
C THR A 179 -7.34 12.85 11.99
N ILE A 180 -7.14 12.29 10.80
CA ILE A 180 -7.82 11.09 10.34
C ILE A 180 -6.79 9.98 10.46
N LYS A 181 -7.01 9.04 11.40
CA LYS A 181 -6.05 7.98 11.69
C LYS A 181 -5.84 7.04 10.50
N ASP A 182 -4.77 6.26 10.56
CA ASP A 182 -4.49 5.22 9.58
C ASP A 182 -5.68 4.28 9.39
N ASN A 183 -5.99 3.94 8.14
CA ASN A 183 -7.13 3.11 7.73
C ASN A 183 -8.53 3.68 8.09
N ALA A 184 -8.62 4.88 8.68
CA ALA A 184 -9.91 5.50 8.99
C ALA A 184 -10.56 6.09 7.73
N THR A 185 -11.89 6.23 7.76
CA THR A 185 -12.69 6.82 6.68
C THR A 185 -13.49 8.00 7.21
N ALA A 186 -13.26 9.19 6.65
CA ALA A 186 -14.03 10.40 6.92
C ALA A 186 -14.82 10.81 5.67
N ASN A 187 -16.15 10.70 5.73
CA ASN A 187 -17.06 11.15 4.68
C ASN A 187 -17.79 12.41 5.15
N ILE A 188 -17.28 13.57 4.77
CA ILE A 188 -17.71 14.87 5.32
C ILE A 188 -18.43 15.68 4.25
N ASN A 189 -19.74 15.86 4.42
CA ASN A 189 -20.58 16.63 3.52
C ASN A 189 -21.04 17.92 4.21
N SER A 190 -20.99 19.05 3.50
CA SER A 190 -21.51 20.34 3.92
C SER A 190 -22.38 20.96 2.82
N THR A 191 -23.63 21.28 3.13
CA THR A 191 -24.58 21.84 2.15
C THR A 191 -24.57 23.36 2.04
N ALA A 192 -23.82 24.07 2.90
CA ALA A 192 -23.77 25.55 2.89
C ALA A 192 -22.41 26.14 3.23
N GLY A 193 -21.62 25.52 4.12
CA GLY A 193 -20.32 26.02 4.58
C GLY A 193 -19.13 25.21 4.06
N TYR A 194 -18.01 25.31 4.76
CA TYR A 194 -16.83 24.48 4.50
C TYR A 194 -17.01 23.06 5.04
N SER A 195 -16.46 22.05 4.36
CA SER A 195 -16.40 20.71 4.96
C SER A 195 -15.39 20.70 6.13
N ILE A 196 -14.21 21.30 5.94
CA ILE A 196 -13.18 21.40 6.96
C ILE A 196 -12.70 22.85 7.05
N TYR A 197 -12.75 23.42 8.26
CA TYR A 197 -12.23 24.74 8.59
C TYR A 197 -11.21 24.66 9.73
N LEU A 198 -9.92 24.79 9.39
CA LEU A 198 -8.81 24.92 10.32
C LEU A 198 -8.68 26.40 10.73
N GLN A 199 -9.50 26.80 11.71
CA GLN A 199 -9.84 28.20 11.97
C GLN A 199 -8.83 29.00 12.78
N THR A 200 -7.81 28.33 13.32
CA THR A 200 -6.82 28.96 14.18
C THR A 200 -5.43 28.80 13.59
N LYS A 201 -4.63 29.85 13.76
CA LYS A 201 -3.22 29.89 13.31
C LYS A 201 -2.47 28.67 13.83
N PHE A 202 -1.54 28.15 13.03
CA PHE A 202 -0.81 26.91 13.33
C PHE A 202 -1.73 25.70 13.45
N GLY A 203 -2.83 25.70 12.70
CA GLY A 203 -3.72 24.54 12.57
C GLY A 203 -3.11 23.47 11.68
N SER A 204 -3.61 22.24 11.82
CA SER A 204 -3.11 21.10 11.06
C SER A 204 -4.21 20.16 10.58
N LEU A 205 -3.99 19.57 9.41
CA LEU A 205 -4.74 18.41 8.92
C LEU A 205 -3.75 17.30 8.61
N ASN A 206 -3.90 16.16 9.28
CA ASN A 206 -3.15 14.94 8.99
C ASN A 206 -4.11 13.84 8.51
N VAL A 207 -3.91 13.36 7.28
CA VAL A 207 -4.59 12.19 6.73
C VAL A 207 -3.62 11.01 6.77
N GLY A 208 -3.90 10.04 7.64
CA GLY A 208 -3.04 8.88 7.89
C GLY A 208 -2.89 7.92 6.71
N THR A 209 -1.99 6.95 6.85
CA THR A 209 -1.72 5.94 5.83
C THR A 209 -2.96 5.08 5.59
N ASN A 210 -3.29 4.83 4.32
CA ASN A 210 -4.51 4.13 3.88
C ASN A 210 -5.83 4.76 4.37
N ALA A 211 -5.79 5.93 5.00
CA ALA A 211 -7.00 6.65 5.39
C ALA A 211 -7.71 7.20 4.15
N THR A 212 -9.02 7.44 4.26
CA THR A 212 -9.82 8.08 3.22
C THR A 212 -10.49 9.33 3.78
N LEU A 213 -10.26 10.46 3.14
CA LEU A 213 -11.02 11.69 3.34
C LEU A 213 -11.82 11.99 2.07
N LYS A 214 -13.14 11.89 2.15
CA LYS A 214 -14.05 12.35 1.12
C LYS A 214 -14.77 13.60 1.62
N ALA A 215 -14.54 14.73 0.95
CA ALA A 215 -15.22 15.98 1.27
C ALA A 215 -16.12 16.42 0.11
N ARG A 216 -17.39 16.72 0.40
CA ARG A 216 -18.34 17.31 -0.57
C ARG A 216 -18.93 18.58 0.02
N SER A 217 -18.66 19.70 -0.62
CA SER A 217 -18.84 21.01 0.00
C SER A 217 -19.59 21.91 -0.96
N TYR A 218 -20.61 22.62 -0.47
CA TYR A 218 -21.17 23.71 -1.24
C TYR A 218 -20.10 24.79 -1.50
N ASN A 219 -19.43 25.23 -0.43
CA ASN A 219 -18.35 26.22 -0.46
C ASN A 219 -16.97 25.52 -0.53
N ILE A 220 -15.92 26.07 0.10
CA ILE A 220 -14.56 25.50 0.08
C ILE A 220 -14.52 24.14 0.79
N SER A 221 -13.78 23.17 0.25
CA SER A 221 -13.66 21.86 0.92
C SER A 221 -12.76 21.89 2.14
N ILE A 222 -11.57 22.49 2.01
CA ILE A 222 -10.63 22.67 3.11
C ILE A 222 -10.17 24.12 3.14
N TYR A 223 -10.49 24.83 4.21
CA TYR A 223 -9.95 26.16 4.47
C TYR A 223 -9.04 26.12 5.70
N GLY A 224 -7.83 26.66 5.58
CA GLY A 224 -6.90 26.86 6.68
C GLY A 224 -6.45 28.31 6.82
N THR A 225 -6.37 28.78 8.06
CA THR A 225 -5.83 30.10 8.39
C THR A 225 -4.30 30.13 8.30
N ASN A 226 -3.65 31.18 8.80
CA ASN A 226 -2.21 31.37 8.63
C ASN A 226 -1.39 30.26 9.29
N ASP A 227 -0.25 29.94 8.67
CA ASP A 227 0.71 28.94 9.16
C ASP A 227 0.09 27.54 9.31
N THR A 228 -0.89 27.21 8.46
CA THR A 228 -1.54 25.88 8.47
C THR A 228 -0.67 24.84 7.78
N THR A 229 -0.65 23.62 8.32
CA THR A 229 0.03 22.48 7.68
C THR A 229 -0.96 21.38 7.32
N LEU A 230 -0.97 20.99 6.04
CA LEU A 230 -1.70 19.83 5.55
C LEU A 230 -0.70 18.72 5.20
N ILE A 231 -0.86 17.54 5.79
CA ILE A 231 -0.06 16.34 5.50
C ILE A 231 -1.01 15.24 5.04
N ASN A 232 -0.74 14.69 3.85
CA ASN A 232 -1.50 13.57 3.31
C ASN A 232 -0.61 12.35 3.09
N GLN A 233 -0.97 11.25 3.75
CA GLN A 233 -0.39 9.91 3.60
C GLN A 233 -1.43 8.90 3.09
N GLY A 234 -2.68 9.33 2.87
CA GLY A 234 -3.80 8.50 2.45
C GLY A 234 -4.47 9.05 1.18
N ASN A 235 -5.77 8.84 1.08
CA ASN A 235 -6.59 9.21 -0.08
C ASN A 235 -7.49 10.40 0.25
N MET A 236 -7.36 11.49 -0.49
CA MET A 236 -8.25 12.65 -0.41
C MET A 236 -9.03 12.81 -1.71
N ASP A 237 -10.36 12.78 -1.62
CA ASP A 237 -11.30 13.03 -2.71
C ASP A 237 -12.17 14.23 -2.34
N LEU A 238 -11.87 15.39 -2.92
CA LEU A 238 -12.43 16.68 -2.56
C LEU A 238 -13.21 17.28 -3.72
N LYS A 239 -14.41 17.77 -3.44
CA LYS A 239 -15.20 18.54 -4.39
C LYS A 239 -15.92 19.69 -3.70
N SER A 240 -15.72 20.89 -4.24
CA SER A 240 -16.50 22.09 -3.94
C SER A 240 -17.45 22.43 -5.09
N ASP A 241 -18.66 22.90 -4.79
CA ASP A 241 -19.66 23.20 -5.82
C ASP A 241 -19.51 24.61 -6.41
N VAL A 242 -19.25 25.61 -5.56
CA VAL A 242 -19.17 27.02 -6.00
C VAL A 242 -17.84 27.71 -5.70
N ALA A 243 -16.94 27.10 -4.92
CA ALA A 243 -15.70 27.72 -4.47
C ALA A 243 -14.45 26.85 -4.73
N GLN A 244 -13.28 27.25 -4.24
CA GLN A 244 -12.03 26.51 -4.34
C GLN A 244 -12.10 25.17 -3.60
N SER A 245 -11.29 24.19 -4.01
CA SER A 245 -11.23 22.91 -3.30
C SER A 245 -10.43 23.06 -1.99
N ILE A 246 -9.25 23.67 -2.06
CA ILE A 246 -8.39 23.92 -0.89
C ILE A 246 -7.89 25.36 -0.91
N ILE A 247 -8.00 26.06 0.23
CA ILE A 247 -7.32 27.33 0.48
C ILE A 247 -6.60 27.24 1.81
N LEU A 248 -5.28 27.39 1.80
CA LEU A 248 -4.50 27.64 3.01
C LEU A 248 -3.90 29.04 2.96
N SER A 249 -4.08 29.79 4.04
CA SER A 249 -3.67 31.20 4.12
C SER A 249 -2.15 31.35 4.28
N THR A 250 -1.67 32.55 4.56
CA THR A 250 -0.25 32.93 4.51
C THR A 250 0.66 31.95 5.26
N ASN A 251 1.83 31.65 4.68
CA ASN A 251 2.88 30.77 5.24
C ASN A 251 2.46 29.30 5.45
N SER A 252 1.40 28.85 4.78
CA SER A 252 0.93 27.47 4.93
C SER A 252 1.70 26.50 4.04
N SER A 253 1.64 25.21 4.37
CA SER A 253 2.28 24.17 3.55
C SER A 253 1.39 22.94 3.36
N MET A 254 1.50 22.34 2.18
CA MET A 254 0.87 21.07 1.82
C MET A 254 1.94 20.04 1.48
N HIS A 255 1.86 18.87 2.10
CA HIS A 255 2.80 17.77 1.92
C HIS A 255 2.05 16.51 1.50
N PHE A 256 2.25 16.09 0.25
CA PHE A 256 1.71 14.85 -0.29
C PHE A 256 2.80 13.79 -0.27
N GLN A 257 2.70 12.85 0.66
CA GLN A 257 3.71 11.84 0.97
C GLN A 257 3.63 10.63 0.01
N PRO A 258 4.67 9.78 -0.04
CA PRO A 258 4.65 8.57 -0.87
C PRO A 258 3.40 7.72 -0.64
N GLY A 259 2.76 7.25 -1.72
CA GLY A 259 1.54 6.45 -1.67
C GLY A 259 0.25 7.25 -1.48
N SER A 260 0.33 8.56 -1.20
CA SER A 260 -0.85 9.40 -1.03
C SER A 260 -1.52 9.76 -2.36
N VAL A 261 -2.83 9.99 -2.32
CA VAL A 261 -3.63 10.43 -3.47
C VAL A 261 -4.38 11.70 -3.08
N LEU A 262 -4.29 12.73 -3.93
CA LEU A 262 -5.21 13.86 -3.96
C LEU A 262 -5.98 13.84 -5.27
N LYS A 263 -7.30 13.93 -5.17
CA LYS A 263 -8.19 14.37 -6.24
C LYS A 263 -8.99 15.58 -5.75
N ALA A 264 -8.71 16.75 -6.29
CA ALA A 264 -9.39 18.00 -5.95
C ALA A 264 -10.14 18.57 -7.16
N ILE A 265 -11.44 18.76 -7.02
CA ILE A 265 -12.29 19.40 -8.03
C ILE A 265 -12.85 20.70 -7.46
N SER A 266 -12.51 21.82 -8.10
CA SER A 266 -13.02 23.15 -7.75
C SER A 266 -14.22 23.55 -8.61
N GLY A 267 -15.27 23.98 -7.93
CA GLY A 267 -16.45 24.58 -8.53
C GLY A 267 -16.31 26.06 -8.87
N HIS A 268 -15.24 26.72 -8.41
CA HIS A 268 -15.04 28.15 -8.59
C HIS A 268 -14.85 28.52 -10.08
N THR A 269 -15.51 29.58 -10.55
CA THR A 269 -15.44 30.04 -11.95
C THR A 269 -14.56 31.26 -12.19
N ALA A 270 -14.24 32.05 -11.15
CA ALA A 270 -13.27 33.16 -11.24
C ALA A 270 -11.86 32.82 -10.72
N GLN A 271 -11.75 32.22 -9.52
CA GLN A 271 -10.51 31.96 -8.80
C GLN A 271 -9.93 30.56 -9.02
N GLU A 272 -8.80 30.27 -8.39
CA GLU A 272 -8.04 29.03 -8.50
C GLU A 272 -8.79 27.75 -8.07
N GLY A 273 -8.14 26.59 -8.28
CA GLY A 273 -8.59 25.33 -7.73
C GLY A 273 -8.08 25.07 -6.31
N LEU A 274 -6.79 25.32 -6.12
CA LEU A 274 -6.03 25.02 -4.92
C LEU A 274 -5.00 26.12 -4.67
N LEU A 275 -4.98 26.65 -3.44
CA LEU A 275 -4.12 27.75 -3.01
C LEU A 275 -3.34 27.43 -1.73
N ALA A 276 -2.02 27.65 -1.77
CA ALA A 276 -1.17 27.85 -0.60
C ALA A 276 -0.61 29.28 -0.61
N THR A 277 -1.29 30.22 0.06
CA THR A 277 -0.95 31.65 0.06
C THR A 277 0.43 31.86 0.67
N ASN A 278 1.37 32.46 -0.07
CA ASN A 278 2.78 32.63 0.32
C ASN A 278 3.39 31.34 0.90
N GLY A 279 2.89 30.20 0.42
CA GLY A 279 3.09 28.89 1.02
C GLY A 279 3.76 27.92 0.05
N ASN A 280 3.91 26.69 0.53
CA ASN A 280 4.62 25.64 -0.17
C ASN A 280 3.72 24.45 -0.49
N ILE A 281 3.92 23.84 -1.66
CA ILE A 281 3.29 22.60 -2.07
C ILE A 281 4.39 21.62 -2.44
N TYR A 282 4.42 20.48 -1.74
CA TYR A 282 5.38 19.40 -1.97
C TYR A 282 4.63 18.13 -2.36
N VAL A 283 4.84 17.67 -3.58
CA VAL A 283 4.36 16.39 -4.08
C VAL A 283 5.56 15.45 -4.20
N GLU A 284 5.69 14.53 -3.25
CA GLU A 284 6.85 13.65 -3.14
C GLU A 284 6.75 12.43 -4.06
N ALA A 285 7.87 11.72 -4.23
CA ALA A 285 7.94 10.52 -5.05
C ALA A 285 6.91 9.47 -4.60
N GLY A 286 6.14 8.91 -5.54
CA GLY A 286 5.08 7.94 -5.26
C GLY A 286 3.74 8.54 -4.86
N ALA A 287 3.61 9.88 -4.73
CA ALA A 287 2.32 10.53 -4.54
C ALA A 287 1.58 10.76 -5.88
N THR A 288 0.25 10.76 -5.83
CA THR A 288 -0.64 11.13 -6.95
C THR A 288 -1.35 12.44 -6.63
N PHE A 289 -1.22 13.44 -7.50
CA PHE A 289 -1.72 14.80 -7.30
C PHE A 289 -2.56 15.26 -8.50
N GLU A 290 -3.88 15.21 -8.35
CA GLU A 290 -4.85 15.57 -9.38
C GLU A 290 -5.68 16.78 -8.96
N VAL A 291 -5.65 17.85 -9.77
CA VAL A 291 -6.39 19.08 -9.53
C VAL A 291 -7.12 19.52 -10.79
N GLU A 292 -8.43 19.73 -10.66
CA GLU A 292 -9.30 20.25 -11.71
C GLU A 292 -9.95 21.55 -11.26
N SER A 293 -9.92 22.58 -12.11
CA SER A 293 -10.62 23.83 -11.89
C SER A 293 -11.20 24.39 -13.19
N LYS A 294 -12.05 25.42 -13.07
CA LYS A 294 -12.66 26.14 -14.20
C LYS A 294 -12.61 27.67 -14.00
N GLY A 295 -11.68 28.11 -13.17
CA GLY A 295 -11.42 29.50 -12.84
C GLY A 295 -10.68 30.27 -13.93
N THR A 296 -10.83 31.58 -13.98
CA THR A 296 -10.00 32.45 -14.83
C THR A 296 -8.57 32.62 -14.30
N GLU A 297 -8.33 32.22 -13.06
CA GLU A 297 -7.01 32.11 -12.44
C GLU A 297 -6.44 30.70 -12.58
N ALA A 298 -5.17 30.50 -12.21
CA ALA A 298 -4.49 29.22 -12.35
C ALA A 298 -5.11 28.10 -11.49
N SER A 299 -5.06 26.83 -11.91
CA SER A 299 -5.61 25.73 -11.11
C SER A 299 -4.88 25.53 -9.78
N VAL A 300 -3.55 25.56 -9.81
CA VAL A 300 -2.70 25.39 -8.63
C VAL A 300 -1.85 26.63 -8.45
N ILE A 301 -1.98 27.24 -7.27
CA ILE A 301 -1.22 28.41 -6.86
C ILE A 301 -0.49 28.09 -5.55
N ALA A 302 0.83 28.23 -5.58
CA ALA A 302 1.65 28.40 -4.39
C ALA A 302 2.15 29.85 -4.34
N GLY A 303 2.72 30.27 -3.21
CA GLY A 303 3.33 31.60 -3.08
C GLY A 303 4.81 31.59 -2.69
N SER A 304 5.43 30.41 -2.55
CA SER A 304 6.87 30.29 -2.37
C SER A 304 7.43 29.14 -3.19
N MET A 305 7.02 27.89 -2.93
CA MET A 305 7.52 26.73 -3.65
C MET A 305 6.40 25.81 -4.14
N LEU A 306 6.52 25.35 -5.38
CA LEU A 306 5.79 24.19 -5.91
C LEU A 306 6.81 23.14 -6.36
N LYS A 307 6.88 22.02 -5.65
CA LYS A 307 7.74 20.89 -6.00
C LYS A 307 6.88 19.71 -6.44
N LEU A 308 7.08 19.29 -7.68
CA LEU A 308 6.59 18.04 -8.23
C LEU A 308 7.80 17.10 -8.40
N ALA A 309 8.01 16.22 -7.43
CA ALA A 309 9.23 15.42 -7.33
C ALA A 309 9.30 14.33 -8.41
N GLN A 310 10.52 13.91 -8.75
CA GLN A 310 10.73 12.76 -9.62
C GLN A 310 10.04 11.52 -9.03
N GLY A 311 9.20 10.85 -9.82
CA GLY A 311 8.44 9.68 -9.38
C GLY A 311 7.06 9.98 -8.78
N SER A 312 6.67 11.25 -8.68
CA SER A 312 5.27 11.62 -8.45
C SER A 312 4.45 11.49 -9.74
N ASN A 313 3.14 11.30 -9.59
CA ASN A 313 2.17 11.39 -10.68
C ASN A 313 1.35 12.65 -10.47
N PHE A 314 1.26 13.52 -11.47
CA PHE A 314 0.46 14.73 -11.37
C PHE A 314 -0.36 15.00 -12.62
N SER A 315 -1.57 15.51 -12.43
CA SER A 315 -2.47 15.99 -13.48
C SER A 315 -3.14 17.27 -13.00
N ILE A 316 -2.77 18.40 -13.60
CA ILE A 316 -3.28 19.70 -13.19
C ILE A 316 -3.96 20.31 -14.41
N THR A 317 -5.26 20.55 -14.30
CA THR A 317 -6.11 20.95 -15.43
C THR A 317 -6.98 22.15 -15.07
N ASN A 318 -6.88 23.18 -15.89
CA ASN A 318 -7.84 24.27 -15.94
C ASN A 318 -8.72 24.15 -17.18
N PHE A 319 -10.02 23.97 -16.97
CA PHE A 319 -10.99 23.89 -18.06
C PHE A 319 -11.37 25.26 -18.63
N ASN A 320 -11.00 26.36 -17.98
CA ASN A 320 -11.22 27.71 -18.49
C ASN A 320 -10.11 28.11 -19.47
N SER A 321 -10.47 28.67 -20.62
CA SER A 321 -9.50 29.13 -21.62
C SER A 321 -8.68 30.36 -21.16
N GLY A 322 -9.14 31.08 -20.13
CA GLY A 322 -8.39 32.17 -19.50
C GLY A 322 -7.38 31.69 -18.44
N GLY A 323 -7.67 30.59 -17.75
CA GLY A 323 -6.86 30.10 -16.64
C GLY A 323 -5.72 29.17 -17.07
N SER A 324 -4.55 29.29 -16.45
CA SER A 324 -3.43 28.35 -16.63
C SER A 324 -3.54 27.16 -15.68
N ALA A 325 -2.71 26.14 -15.89
CA ALA A 325 -2.58 25.03 -14.93
C ALA A 325 -1.86 25.49 -13.65
N LEU A 326 -0.76 26.23 -13.81
CA LEU A 326 0.10 26.70 -12.72
C LEU A 326 0.13 28.22 -12.66
N GLY A 327 0.26 28.75 -11.45
CA GLY A 327 0.42 30.18 -11.19
C GLY A 327 1.13 30.46 -9.86
N SER A 328 1.37 31.73 -9.59
CA SER A 328 1.85 32.22 -8.31
C SER A 328 0.87 33.23 -7.73
N TYR A 329 0.80 33.36 -6.41
CA TYR A 329 0.01 34.43 -5.79
C TYR A 329 0.69 35.81 -5.99
N ALA A 330 0.47 36.75 -5.08
CA ALA A 330 1.15 38.05 -5.10
C ALA A 330 2.68 37.93 -5.03
N THR A 331 3.20 36.90 -4.37
CA THR A 331 4.62 36.57 -4.33
C THR A 331 4.98 35.56 -5.42
N ALA A 332 6.23 35.65 -5.91
CA ALA A 332 6.75 34.73 -6.89
C ALA A 332 6.85 33.30 -6.33
N THR A 333 6.70 32.31 -7.20
CA THR A 333 6.76 30.89 -6.83
C THR A 333 7.88 30.20 -7.58
N ASP A 334 8.83 29.62 -6.85
CA ASP A 334 9.82 28.73 -7.42
C ASP A 334 9.20 27.36 -7.68
N VAL A 335 9.34 26.88 -8.90
CA VAL A 335 8.82 25.60 -9.36
C VAL A 335 9.96 24.64 -9.60
N ILE A 336 9.87 23.46 -9.01
CA ILE A 336 10.69 22.29 -9.35
C ILE A 336 9.75 21.27 -9.99
N LEU A 337 9.97 21.00 -11.28
CA LEU A 337 9.15 20.10 -12.09
C LEU A 337 10.01 18.92 -12.54
N GLN A 338 9.76 17.75 -11.95
CA GLN A 338 10.52 16.53 -12.22
C GLN A 338 9.59 15.37 -12.58
N SER A 339 10.05 14.50 -13.48
CA SER A 339 9.33 13.29 -13.86
C SER A 339 10.30 12.22 -14.36
N SER A 340 10.03 10.96 -14.04
CA SER A 340 10.78 9.81 -14.59
C SER A 340 10.28 9.41 -15.98
N GLN A 341 9.06 9.79 -16.36
CA GLN A 341 8.40 9.37 -17.61
C GLN A 341 8.06 10.54 -18.55
N GLY A 342 8.56 11.73 -18.23
CA GLY A 342 8.35 12.93 -19.03
C GLY A 342 7.17 13.78 -18.56
N VAL A 343 6.90 14.84 -19.31
CA VAL A 343 5.81 15.80 -19.07
C VAL A 343 5.04 16.00 -20.37
N SER A 344 3.72 16.12 -20.27
CA SER A 344 2.87 16.49 -21.41
C SER A 344 2.03 17.71 -21.06
N THR A 345 1.83 18.60 -22.01
CA THR A 345 1.13 19.89 -21.83
C THR A 345 0.10 20.12 -22.91
N TRP A 346 -0.99 20.78 -22.54
CA TRP A 346 -1.99 21.30 -23.47
C TRP A 346 -2.09 22.80 -23.31
N ASP A 347 -2.19 23.50 -24.44
CA ASP A 347 -2.52 24.91 -24.41
C ASP A 347 -3.89 25.13 -23.75
N ARG A 348 -4.07 26.31 -23.16
CA ARG A 348 -5.38 26.77 -22.70
C ARG A 348 -6.42 26.63 -23.81
N GLY A 349 -7.63 26.22 -23.44
CA GLY A 349 -8.72 25.96 -24.38
C GLY A 349 -8.59 24.67 -25.20
N LYS A 350 -7.49 23.91 -25.06
CA LYS A 350 -7.30 22.60 -25.72
C LYS A 350 -7.22 21.43 -24.73
N VAL A 351 -7.52 21.64 -23.45
CA VAL A 351 -7.24 20.67 -22.37
C VAL A 351 -8.03 19.36 -22.47
N THR A 352 -9.12 19.35 -23.23
CA THR A 352 -9.95 18.17 -23.53
C THR A 352 -9.50 17.42 -24.78
N ASN A 353 -8.51 17.92 -25.52
CA ASN A 353 -8.00 17.22 -26.70
C ASN A 353 -7.31 15.92 -26.25
N PRO A 354 -7.52 14.81 -26.97
CA PRO A 354 -6.91 13.52 -26.61
C PRO A 354 -5.38 13.56 -26.73
N THR A 355 -4.85 14.36 -27.66
CA THR A 355 -3.41 14.51 -27.88
C THR A 355 -2.89 15.79 -27.19
N PRO A 356 -1.75 15.71 -26.45
CA PRO A 356 -1.06 16.89 -25.93
C PRO A 356 -0.67 17.87 -27.02
N THR A 357 -0.60 19.16 -26.67
CA THR A 357 0.00 20.17 -27.57
C THR A 357 1.51 19.95 -27.67
N ALA A 358 2.15 19.59 -26.56
CA ALA A 358 3.55 19.23 -26.53
C ALA A 358 3.80 18.10 -25.53
N THR A 359 4.78 17.27 -25.84
CA THR A 359 5.23 16.16 -25.00
C THR A 359 6.75 16.22 -24.89
N TYR A 360 7.24 16.02 -23.68
CA TYR A 360 8.64 16.10 -23.29
C TYR A 360 9.02 14.75 -22.65
N PRO A 361 9.33 13.72 -23.46
CA PRO A 361 9.47 12.35 -22.96
C PRO A 361 10.76 12.12 -22.17
N GLY A 362 10.78 11.03 -21.41
CA GLY A 362 11.96 10.55 -20.67
C GLY A 362 12.19 11.27 -19.34
N VAL A 363 13.39 11.10 -18.76
CA VAL A 363 13.75 11.76 -17.50
C VAL A 363 13.72 13.27 -17.70
N PHE A 364 12.82 13.94 -16.98
CA PHE A 364 12.54 15.36 -17.10
C PHE A 364 12.90 16.07 -15.81
N ASN A 365 13.62 17.19 -15.92
CA ASN A 365 13.93 18.09 -14.82
C ASN A 365 13.90 19.53 -15.32
N ALA A 366 13.07 20.36 -14.71
CA ALA A 366 13.03 21.79 -14.95
C ALA A 366 12.87 22.57 -13.65
N GLN A 367 13.43 23.78 -13.64
CA GLN A 367 13.25 24.75 -12.56
C GLN A 367 12.97 26.12 -13.17
N PHE A 368 12.02 26.85 -12.62
CA PHE A 368 11.66 28.21 -13.05
C PHE A 368 10.91 28.94 -11.95
N THR A 369 10.85 30.27 -12.04
CA THR A 369 10.14 31.14 -11.10
C THR A 369 8.91 31.73 -11.79
N LEU A 370 7.73 31.54 -11.19
CA LEU A 370 6.45 32.08 -11.66
C LEU A 370 6.12 33.44 -11.06
N SER A 371 5.43 34.27 -11.85
CA SER A 371 4.84 35.54 -11.41
C SER A 371 3.46 35.73 -12.05
N GLY A 372 2.46 36.05 -11.23
CA GLY A 372 1.05 36.19 -11.60
C GLY A 372 0.24 34.89 -11.50
N TYR A 373 -1.09 35.04 -11.39
CA TYR A 373 -2.05 33.94 -11.22
C TYR A 373 -3.17 33.91 -12.28
N SER A 374 -3.26 34.89 -13.18
CA SER A 374 -4.32 34.97 -14.21
C SER A 374 -3.74 34.76 -15.61
N THR A 375 -4.36 35.33 -16.64
CA THR A 375 -3.92 35.24 -18.03
C THR A 375 -2.50 35.77 -18.29
N THR A 376 -1.94 36.50 -17.31
CA THR A 376 -0.64 37.15 -17.32
C THR A 376 0.47 36.35 -16.64
N VAL A 377 0.24 35.07 -16.27
CA VAL A 377 1.29 34.24 -15.64
C VAL A 377 2.54 34.18 -16.54
N THR A 378 3.66 34.61 -15.98
CA THR A 378 4.98 34.56 -16.63
C THR A 378 5.91 33.61 -15.89
N GLN A 379 6.96 33.15 -16.58
CA GLN A 379 8.02 32.37 -15.99
C GLN A 379 9.38 33.01 -16.30
N THR A 380 10.28 32.98 -15.33
CA THR A 380 11.66 33.45 -15.43
C THR A 380 12.62 32.38 -14.90
N ASN A 381 13.92 32.57 -15.09
CA ASN A 381 14.96 31.65 -14.60
C ASN A 381 14.77 30.19 -15.04
N LEU A 382 14.13 29.96 -16.20
CA LEU A 382 13.88 28.61 -16.68
C LEU A 382 15.18 27.89 -17.01
N THR A 383 15.41 26.78 -16.32
CA THR A 383 16.42 25.78 -16.66
C THR A 383 15.69 24.46 -16.91
N SER A 384 16.17 23.69 -17.89
CA SER A 384 15.64 22.35 -18.12
C SER A 384 16.69 21.48 -18.81
N ASN A 385 16.65 20.17 -18.55
CA ASN A 385 17.40 19.20 -19.33
C ASN A 385 16.72 18.89 -20.70
N ASN A 386 15.54 19.45 -20.98
CA ASN A 386 14.83 19.31 -22.24
C ASN A 386 14.85 20.63 -23.03
N LEU A 387 15.51 20.62 -24.21
CA LEU A 387 15.69 21.82 -25.03
C LEU A 387 14.37 22.39 -25.58
N ASN A 388 13.41 21.53 -25.93
CA ASN A 388 12.10 21.97 -26.43
C ASN A 388 11.29 22.63 -25.33
N PHE A 389 11.34 22.09 -24.10
CA PHE A 389 10.73 22.75 -22.95
C PHE A 389 11.39 24.10 -22.68
N LEU A 390 12.72 24.15 -22.66
CA LEU A 390 13.48 25.38 -22.41
C LEU A 390 13.13 26.51 -23.39
N THR A 391 12.89 26.19 -24.66
CA THR A 391 12.67 27.18 -25.71
C THR A 391 11.20 27.51 -25.97
N ALA A 392 10.29 26.53 -25.85
CA ALA A 392 8.90 26.67 -26.27
C ALA A 392 7.89 26.72 -25.12
N TYR A 393 8.20 26.16 -23.94
CA TYR A 393 7.22 26.10 -22.85
C TYR A 393 6.85 27.49 -22.34
N LYS A 394 5.54 27.74 -22.17
CA LYS A 394 4.98 28.96 -21.58
C LYS A 394 3.88 28.60 -20.59
N THR A 395 4.11 28.89 -19.31
CA THR A 395 3.18 28.58 -18.21
C THR A 395 1.84 29.28 -18.43
N GLY A 396 1.84 30.58 -18.73
CA GLY A 396 0.61 31.33 -18.99
C GLY A 396 -0.18 30.87 -20.21
N ALA A 397 0.42 30.10 -21.13
CA ALA A 397 -0.30 29.50 -22.27
C ALA A 397 -0.78 28.07 -22.00
N THR A 398 -0.34 27.44 -20.91
CA THR A 398 -0.60 26.03 -20.61
C THR A 398 -1.83 25.89 -19.72
N GLY A 399 -2.90 25.26 -20.21
CA GLY A 399 -4.12 24.99 -19.45
C GLY A 399 -4.10 23.64 -18.74
N LYS A 400 -3.29 22.69 -19.22
CA LYS A 400 -3.11 21.39 -18.58
C LYS A 400 -1.67 20.94 -18.62
N ILE A 401 -1.19 20.40 -17.51
CA ILE A 401 0.12 19.78 -17.40
C ILE A 401 0.00 18.44 -16.67
N VAL A 402 0.66 17.42 -17.19
CA VAL A 402 0.69 16.08 -16.60
C VAL A 402 2.11 15.54 -16.54
N GLY A 403 2.39 14.67 -15.58
CA GLY A 403 3.69 14.01 -15.38
C GLY A 403 3.56 12.68 -14.64
N GLY A 404 4.67 11.95 -14.52
CA GLY A 404 4.66 10.56 -14.05
C GLY A 404 3.85 9.68 -15.00
N SER A 405 3.06 8.75 -14.44
CA SER A 405 2.22 7.83 -15.20
C SER A 405 1.15 8.50 -16.07
N PHE A 406 0.83 9.78 -15.84
CA PHE A 406 -0.13 10.53 -16.65
C PHE A 406 0.49 11.12 -17.93
N ALA A 407 1.81 11.24 -18.01
CA ALA A 407 2.51 11.75 -19.19
C ALA A 407 3.00 10.63 -20.12
N SER A 408 3.13 9.41 -19.61
CA SER A 408 3.50 8.23 -20.38
C SER A 408 2.49 8.01 -21.49
N ASN A 409 2.96 7.95 -22.74
CA ASN A 409 2.10 7.46 -23.82
C ASN A 409 1.91 5.94 -23.68
N GLU A 410 0.92 5.39 -24.37
CA GLU A 410 0.62 3.94 -24.35
C GLU A 410 1.83 3.08 -24.76
N GLN A 411 2.72 3.60 -25.60
CA GLN A 411 3.93 2.90 -26.06
C GLN A 411 4.94 2.72 -24.93
N ASP A 412 5.21 3.77 -24.15
CA ASP A 412 6.16 3.71 -23.03
C ASP A 412 5.66 2.77 -21.93
N VAL A 413 4.35 2.80 -21.65
CA VAL A 413 3.70 1.89 -20.70
C VAL A 413 3.84 0.43 -21.16
N ALA A 414 3.52 0.16 -22.43
CA ALA A 414 3.63 -1.17 -23.00
C ALA A 414 5.09 -1.66 -23.04
N LYS A 415 6.03 -0.80 -23.44
CA LYS A 415 7.46 -1.12 -23.48
C LYS A 415 8.01 -1.51 -22.12
N ASN A 416 7.69 -0.73 -21.07
CA ASN A 416 8.13 -1.03 -19.71
C ASN A 416 7.54 -2.34 -19.19
N ALA A 417 6.26 -2.62 -19.48
CA ALA A 417 5.63 -3.88 -19.09
C ALA A 417 6.29 -5.09 -19.78
N VAL A 418 6.63 -4.97 -21.06
CA VAL A 418 7.35 -6.00 -21.82
C VAL A 418 8.77 -6.20 -21.28
N ASP A 419 9.53 -5.11 -21.08
CA ASP A 419 10.91 -5.17 -20.59
C ASP A 419 10.97 -5.77 -19.17
N ALA A 420 9.92 -5.61 -18.35
CA ALA A 420 9.79 -6.21 -17.02
C ALA A 420 9.63 -7.75 -17.02
N LEU A 421 9.26 -8.37 -18.15
CA LEU A 421 9.16 -9.84 -18.27
C LEU A 421 10.55 -10.51 -18.30
N PHE A 422 11.58 -9.76 -18.70
CA PHE A 422 12.92 -10.28 -18.99
C PHE A 422 13.92 -10.04 -17.85
N THR A 423 14.98 -10.84 -17.81
CA THR A 423 16.08 -10.66 -16.85
C THR A 423 16.84 -9.37 -17.11
N ASP A 424 17.00 -9.00 -18.38
CA ASP A 424 17.78 -7.88 -18.85
C ASP A 424 17.38 -7.50 -20.30
N SER A 425 18.05 -6.48 -20.85
CA SER A 425 17.77 -5.93 -22.18
C SER A 425 18.09 -6.87 -23.35
N THR A 426 18.82 -7.97 -23.14
CA THR A 426 19.10 -8.95 -24.20
C THR A 426 17.90 -9.85 -24.51
N LYS A 427 16.91 -9.90 -23.60
CA LYS A 427 15.67 -10.69 -23.74
C LYS A 427 15.94 -12.18 -24.00
N THR A 428 17.06 -12.68 -23.49
CA THR A 428 17.48 -14.09 -23.60
C THR A 428 16.91 -14.97 -22.50
N GLY A 429 16.48 -14.38 -21.37
CA GLY A 429 15.84 -15.07 -20.26
C GLY A 429 14.69 -14.27 -19.65
N ILE A 430 13.75 -14.98 -19.00
CA ILE A 430 12.63 -14.38 -18.26
C ILE A 430 12.88 -14.42 -16.75
N LYS A 431 12.29 -13.49 -16.00
CA LYS A 431 12.37 -13.48 -14.54
C LYS A 431 11.68 -14.71 -13.94
N THR A 432 12.04 -15.07 -12.70
CA THR A 432 11.37 -16.16 -11.97
C THR A 432 9.89 -15.86 -11.71
N THR A 433 9.55 -14.58 -11.55
CA THR A 433 8.18 -14.05 -11.36
C THR A 433 7.38 -13.95 -12.66
N THR A 434 7.97 -14.20 -13.82
CA THR A 434 7.26 -14.18 -15.10
C THR A 434 6.45 -15.47 -15.23
N ASP A 435 5.14 -15.32 -15.19
CA ASP A 435 4.12 -16.35 -15.43
C ASP A 435 3.17 -15.92 -16.55
N GLN A 436 2.13 -16.73 -16.81
CA GLN A 436 1.16 -16.44 -17.86
C GLN A 436 0.38 -15.14 -17.57
N ALA A 437 0.04 -14.87 -16.32
CA ALA A 437 -0.72 -13.67 -15.96
C ALA A 437 0.09 -12.39 -16.20
N ALA A 438 1.40 -12.41 -15.91
CA ALA A 438 2.30 -11.31 -16.21
C ALA A 438 2.43 -11.06 -17.72
N ILE A 439 2.51 -12.12 -18.53
CA ILE A 439 2.56 -12.02 -20.00
C ILE A 439 1.23 -11.46 -20.55
N ASP A 440 0.09 -11.96 -20.08
CA ASP A 440 -1.23 -11.52 -20.52
C ASP A 440 -1.46 -10.04 -20.17
N ALA A 441 -1.08 -9.60 -18.97
CA ALA A 441 -1.15 -8.20 -18.57
C ALA A 441 -0.28 -7.28 -19.45
N ALA A 442 0.93 -7.71 -19.81
CA ALA A 442 1.79 -6.95 -20.72
C ALA A 442 1.19 -6.91 -22.14
N LYS A 443 0.62 -8.02 -22.62
CA LYS A 443 -0.05 -8.12 -23.92
C LYS A 443 -1.26 -7.18 -24.02
N ASP A 444 -2.05 -7.05 -22.96
CA ASP A 444 -3.18 -6.11 -22.91
C ASP A 444 -2.74 -4.65 -23.05
N LEU A 445 -1.56 -4.30 -22.52
CA LEU A 445 -0.96 -2.97 -22.69
C LEU A 445 -0.43 -2.77 -24.11
N VAL A 446 0.27 -3.76 -24.68
CA VAL A 446 0.72 -3.75 -26.09
C VAL A 446 -0.46 -3.61 -27.05
N ASN A 447 -1.61 -4.22 -26.74
CA ASN A 447 -2.81 -4.12 -27.56
C ASN A 447 -3.38 -2.69 -27.67
N LYS A 448 -3.16 -1.86 -26.65
CA LYS A 448 -3.58 -0.45 -26.62
C LYS A 448 -2.64 0.46 -27.41
N VAL A 449 -1.45 0.02 -27.77
CA VAL A 449 -0.48 0.82 -28.53
C VAL A 449 -1.03 1.19 -29.90
N SER A 450 -1.15 2.50 -30.15
CA SER A 450 -1.68 3.04 -31.40
C SER A 450 -0.68 3.00 -32.57
N ASP A 451 0.62 3.07 -32.31
CA ASP A 451 1.66 2.98 -33.36
C ASP A 451 1.82 1.51 -33.83
N PRO A 452 1.52 1.19 -35.10
CA PRO A 452 1.52 -0.20 -35.57
C PRO A 452 2.93 -0.81 -35.63
N ALA A 453 3.98 -0.01 -35.86
CA ALA A 453 5.35 -0.51 -35.91
C ALA A 453 5.84 -0.86 -34.49
N VAL A 454 5.61 0.04 -33.53
CA VAL A 454 5.96 -0.20 -32.12
C VAL A 454 5.16 -1.36 -31.55
N LYS A 455 3.86 -1.43 -31.84
CA LYS A 455 3.00 -2.56 -31.42
C LYS A 455 3.53 -3.89 -31.97
N ALA A 456 3.92 -3.93 -33.24
CA ALA A 456 4.45 -5.15 -33.85
C ALA A 456 5.78 -5.60 -33.20
N ASP A 457 6.69 -4.68 -32.88
CA ASP A 457 7.95 -5.02 -32.24
C ASP A 457 7.76 -5.49 -30.78
N LEU A 458 6.90 -4.83 -30.01
CA LEU A 458 6.55 -5.29 -28.66
C LEU A 458 5.83 -6.63 -28.67
N GLN A 459 5.01 -6.91 -29.69
CA GLN A 459 4.35 -8.21 -29.83
C GLN A 459 5.37 -9.34 -30.07
N LYS A 460 6.44 -9.11 -30.85
CA LYS A 460 7.53 -10.10 -31.00
C LYS A 460 8.20 -10.41 -29.67
N ASP A 461 8.38 -9.41 -28.83
CA ASP A 461 8.95 -9.61 -27.50
C ASP A 461 7.98 -10.38 -26.58
N ILE A 462 6.68 -10.12 -26.64
CA ILE A 462 5.66 -10.94 -25.95
C ILE A 462 5.75 -12.39 -26.41
N ASP A 463 5.80 -12.64 -27.73
CA ASP A 463 5.89 -14.00 -28.28
C ASP A 463 7.21 -14.69 -27.86
N LYS A 464 8.29 -13.92 -27.74
CA LYS A 464 9.57 -14.40 -27.22
C LYS A 464 9.48 -14.78 -25.73
N ALA A 465 8.85 -13.95 -24.89
CA ALA A 465 8.63 -14.24 -23.48
C ALA A 465 7.75 -15.49 -23.31
N GLN A 466 6.70 -15.64 -24.12
CA GLN A 466 5.84 -16.83 -24.13
C GLN A 466 6.64 -18.08 -24.49
N SER A 467 7.45 -18.03 -25.54
CA SER A 467 8.31 -19.16 -25.94
C SER A 467 9.30 -19.57 -24.84
N LEU A 468 9.85 -18.60 -24.10
CA LEU A 468 10.74 -18.85 -22.97
C LEU A 468 9.99 -19.46 -21.77
N LEU A 469 8.77 -19.02 -21.50
CA LEU A 469 7.92 -19.59 -20.45
C LEU A 469 7.54 -21.03 -20.78
N ASP A 470 7.14 -21.30 -22.02
CA ASP A 470 6.81 -22.65 -22.50
C ASP A 470 8.01 -23.59 -22.40
N ALA A 471 9.20 -23.12 -22.79
CA ALA A 471 10.45 -23.89 -22.65
C ALA A 471 10.79 -24.17 -21.17
N LYS A 472 10.61 -23.18 -20.29
CA LYS A 472 10.81 -23.34 -18.84
C LYS A 472 9.84 -24.39 -18.26
N ASN A 473 8.58 -24.33 -18.65
CA ASN A 473 7.54 -25.28 -18.21
C ASN A 473 7.81 -26.69 -18.75
N ALA A 474 8.21 -26.81 -20.02
CA ALA A 474 8.58 -28.09 -20.62
C ALA A 474 9.82 -28.72 -19.94
N ALA A 475 10.84 -27.92 -19.63
CA ALA A 475 12.02 -28.39 -18.90
C ALA A 475 11.66 -28.87 -17.48
N ALA A 476 10.80 -28.13 -16.77
CA ALA A 476 10.31 -28.53 -15.45
C ALA A 476 9.49 -29.84 -15.51
N ALA A 477 8.63 -30.00 -16.52
CA ALA A 477 7.86 -31.21 -16.74
C ALA A 477 8.76 -32.41 -17.09
N ALA A 478 9.76 -32.22 -17.95
CA ALA A 478 10.72 -33.25 -18.31
C ALA A 478 11.55 -33.69 -17.10
N GLU A 479 11.99 -32.76 -16.26
CA GLU A 479 12.70 -33.07 -15.01
C GLU A 479 11.79 -33.83 -14.04
N LYS A 480 10.53 -33.42 -13.87
CA LYS A 480 9.56 -34.15 -13.04
C LYS A 480 9.36 -35.58 -13.52
N ALA A 481 9.27 -35.80 -14.83
CA ALA A 481 9.16 -37.14 -15.41
C ALA A 481 10.39 -38.02 -15.12
N LYS A 482 11.60 -37.44 -15.17
CA LYS A 482 12.83 -38.16 -14.77
C LYS A 482 12.81 -38.52 -13.29
N GLN A 483 12.40 -37.59 -12.42
CA GLN A 483 12.28 -37.83 -10.98
C GLN A 483 11.27 -38.94 -10.68
N ASP A 484 10.12 -38.94 -11.36
CA ASP A 484 9.08 -39.97 -11.17
C ASP A 484 9.53 -41.35 -11.67
N ALA A 485 10.21 -41.40 -12.82
CA ALA A 485 10.76 -42.63 -13.36
C ALA A 485 11.85 -43.22 -12.43
N ALA A 486 12.75 -42.36 -11.93
CA ALA A 486 13.80 -42.77 -11.00
C ALA A 486 13.22 -43.21 -9.65
N LEU A 487 12.24 -42.47 -9.11
CA LEU A 487 11.53 -42.84 -7.88
C LEU A 487 10.85 -44.20 -8.02
N LYS A 488 10.13 -44.42 -9.12
CA LYS A 488 9.47 -45.70 -9.40
C LYS A 488 10.48 -46.84 -9.46
N ALA A 489 11.57 -46.67 -10.22
CA ALA A 489 12.59 -47.70 -10.39
C ALA A 489 13.28 -48.06 -9.06
N VAL A 490 13.64 -47.06 -8.25
CA VAL A 490 14.22 -47.27 -6.91
C VAL A 490 13.23 -47.99 -6.00
N ASN A 491 11.98 -47.54 -5.95
CA ASN A 491 10.93 -48.16 -5.15
C ASN A 491 10.73 -49.63 -5.51
N GLU A 492 10.74 -49.97 -6.80
CA GLU A 492 10.50 -51.33 -7.29
C GLU A 492 11.62 -52.34 -6.94
N LEU A 493 12.79 -51.88 -6.47
CA LEU A 493 13.85 -52.75 -5.93
C LEU A 493 13.47 -53.36 -4.58
N PHE A 494 12.57 -52.72 -3.84
CA PHE A 494 12.19 -53.07 -2.47
C PHE A 494 10.85 -53.82 -2.40
N ASN A 495 10.66 -54.60 -1.34
CA ASN A 495 9.39 -55.22 -1.02
C ASN A 495 8.30 -54.15 -0.86
N ASN A 496 7.08 -54.47 -1.29
CA ASN A 496 5.94 -53.54 -1.32
C ASN A 496 6.19 -52.23 -2.09
N ASN A 497 7.18 -52.22 -2.99
CA ASN A 497 7.59 -51.05 -3.77
C ASN A 497 7.93 -49.83 -2.89
N THR A 498 8.60 -50.04 -1.75
CA THR A 498 9.01 -48.94 -0.87
C THR A 498 10.31 -49.23 -0.12
N PRO A 499 11.30 -48.30 -0.16
CA PRO A 499 12.55 -48.40 0.59
C PRO A 499 12.34 -48.54 2.10
N ALA A 500 11.22 -48.08 2.64
CA ALA A 500 10.89 -48.17 4.05
C ALA A 500 10.76 -49.61 4.58
N THR A 501 10.60 -50.61 3.71
CA THR A 501 10.63 -52.02 4.13
C THR A 501 12.01 -52.51 4.53
N ASP A 502 13.06 -51.81 4.11
CA ASP A 502 14.47 -52.20 4.28
C ASP A 502 14.78 -53.64 3.82
N ALA A 503 14.00 -54.13 2.84
CA ALA A 503 14.13 -55.47 2.30
C ALA A 503 13.92 -55.44 0.78
N ILE A 504 14.87 -55.99 0.03
CA ILE A 504 14.77 -56.10 -1.43
C ILE A 504 13.90 -57.29 -1.86
N LYS A 505 13.33 -57.21 -3.08
CA LYS A 505 12.57 -58.33 -3.65
C LYS A 505 13.48 -59.54 -3.94
N GLY A 506 12.87 -60.72 -3.98
CA GLY A 506 13.54 -61.94 -4.43
C GLY A 506 14.12 -61.80 -5.84
N THR A 507 13.45 -61.05 -6.70
CA THR A 507 13.82 -60.77 -8.10
C THR A 507 14.83 -59.62 -8.26
N THR A 508 15.15 -58.89 -7.20
CA THR A 508 16.16 -57.81 -7.28
C THR A 508 17.53 -58.43 -7.43
N ASP A 509 18.22 -58.08 -8.52
CA ASP A 509 19.58 -58.48 -8.88
C ASP A 509 20.41 -57.24 -9.29
N GLN A 510 21.66 -57.46 -9.69
CA GLN A 510 22.56 -56.36 -10.04
C GLN A 510 22.07 -55.60 -11.28
N ALA A 511 21.45 -56.30 -12.24
CA ALA A 511 20.94 -55.67 -13.45
C ALA A 511 19.78 -54.71 -13.12
N ALA A 512 18.90 -55.07 -12.18
CA ALA A 512 17.84 -54.20 -11.70
C ALA A 512 18.39 -52.94 -11.00
N ILE A 513 19.42 -53.07 -10.17
CA ILE A 513 20.06 -51.93 -9.50
C ILE A 513 20.74 -51.00 -10.52
N ASP A 514 21.48 -51.56 -11.47
CA ASP A 514 22.17 -50.79 -12.51
C ASP A 514 21.17 -50.02 -13.40
N ALA A 515 20.02 -50.62 -13.70
CA ALA A 515 18.94 -49.95 -14.42
C ALA A 515 18.35 -48.76 -13.64
N ALA A 516 18.08 -48.93 -12.34
CA ALA A 516 17.62 -47.84 -11.48
C ALA A 516 18.67 -46.72 -11.35
N LYS A 517 19.97 -47.09 -11.25
CA LYS A 517 21.09 -46.15 -11.20
C LYS A 517 21.16 -45.26 -12.43
N ALA A 518 20.94 -45.82 -13.62
CA ALA A 518 20.93 -45.03 -14.86
C ALA A 518 19.85 -43.94 -14.83
N LEU A 519 18.65 -44.24 -14.30
CA LEU A 519 17.56 -43.28 -14.17
C LEU A 519 17.85 -42.21 -13.11
N VAL A 520 18.36 -42.59 -11.94
CA VAL A 520 18.79 -41.65 -10.89
C VAL A 520 19.88 -40.70 -11.39
N ASN A 521 20.82 -41.21 -12.20
CA ASN A 521 21.87 -40.39 -12.80
C ASN A 521 21.33 -39.33 -13.79
N ALA A 522 20.20 -39.59 -14.44
CA ALA A 522 19.58 -38.65 -15.38
C ALA A 522 18.81 -37.50 -14.69
N VAL A 523 18.42 -37.68 -13.42
CA VAL A 523 17.81 -36.62 -12.59
C VAL A 523 18.79 -35.46 -12.42
N THR A 524 18.29 -34.23 -12.61
CA THR A 524 19.12 -33.02 -12.52
C THR A 524 18.93 -32.25 -11.22
N ASP A 525 17.78 -32.40 -10.56
CA ASP A 525 17.55 -31.86 -9.21
C ASP A 525 18.51 -32.52 -8.20
N PRO A 526 19.44 -31.77 -7.59
CA PRO A 526 20.47 -32.34 -6.74
C PRO A 526 19.91 -32.92 -5.44
N THR A 527 18.84 -32.33 -4.90
CA THR A 527 18.21 -32.78 -3.65
C THR A 527 17.48 -34.10 -3.90
N LYS A 528 16.65 -34.16 -4.94
CA LYS A 528 15.91 -35.37 -5.28
C LYS A 528 16.85 -36.50 -5.71
N LYS A 529 17.90 -36.17 -6.45
CA LYS A 529 18.94 -37.13 -6.83
C LYS A 529 19.65 -37.71 -5.60
N ALA A 530 20.00 -36.89 -4.60
CA ALA A 530 20.65 -37.36 -3.39
C ALA A 530 19.75 -38.29 -2.56
N GLU A 531 18.46 -37.97 -2.43
CA GLU A 531 17.47 -38.84 -1.78
C GLU A 531 17.39 -40.21 -2.45
N LEU A 532 17.20 -40.22 -3.78
CA LEU A 532 17.09 -41.45 -4.56
C LEU A 532 18.39 -42.26 -4.54
N GLN A 533 19.54 -41.60 -4.55
CA GLN A 533 20.84 -42.26 -4.49
C GLN A 533 21.08 -42.95 -3.14
N LYS A 534 20.57 -42.38 -2.04
CA LYS A 534 20.64 -43.00 -0.72
C LYS A 534 19.89 -44.34 -0.69
N ASP A 535 18.65 -44.34 -1.18
CA ASP A 535 17.82 -45.55 -1.23
C ASP A 535 18.42 -46.59 -2.20
N LEU A 536 18.96 -46.15 -3.33
CA LEU A 536 19.65 -47.01 -4.28
C LEU A 536 20.90 -47.68 -3.67
N ASN A 537 21.71 -46.92 -2.92
CA ASN A 537 22.87 -47.47 -2.21
C ASN A 537 22.42 -48.50 -1.18
N ARG A 538 21.31 -48.24 -0.48
CA ARG A 538 20.75 -49.18 0.49
C ARG A 538 20.30 -50.49 -0.18
N ALA A 539 19.68 -50.42 -1.36
CA ALA A 539 19.33 -51.62 -2.13
C ALA A 539 20.57 -52.45 -2.51
N GLN A 540 21.68 -51.78 -2.88
CA GLN A 540 22.95 -52.45 -3.20
C GLN A 540 23.52 -53.19 -1.98
N GLU A 541 23.57 -52.54 -0.82
CA GLU A 541 24.03 -53.16 0.43
C GLU A 541 23.23 -54.43 0.76
N LEU A 542 21.90 -54.38 0.59
CA LEU A 542 21.01 -55.52 0.84
C LEU A 542 21.23 -56.65 -0.17
N LEU A 543 21.53 -56.34 -1.44
CA LEU A 543 21.84 -57.34 -2.45
C LEU A 543 23.18 -58.03 -2.16
N ASP A 544 24.20 -57.26 -1.80
CA ASP A 544 25.52 -57.78 -1.44
C ASP A 544 25.42 -58.72 -0.23
N ALA A 545 24.64 -58.34 0.79
CA ALA A 545 24.36 -59.18 1.94
C ALA A 545 23.62 -60.48 1.57
N LYS A 546 22.60 -60.39 0.69
CA LYS A 546 21.86 -61.57 0.18
C LYS A 546 22.79 -62.53 -0.56
N ASN A 547 23.68 -62.02 -1.42
CA ASN A 547 24.63 -62.83 -2.17
C ASN A 547 25.67 -63.49 -1.25
N ALA A 548 26.19 -62.75 -0.26
CA ALA A 548 27.12 -63.30 0.73
C ALA A 548 26.47 -64.41 1.60
N ALA A 549 25.22 -64.23 2.00
CA ALA A 549 24.45 -65.24 2.72
C ALA A 549 24.23 -66.50 1.87
N ALA A 550 23.86 -66.35 0.60
CA ALA A 550 23.70 -67.46 -0.33
C ALA A 550 25.01 -68.24 -0.57
N ALA A 551 26.14 -67.53 -0.70
CA ALA A 551 27.46 -68.16 -0.83
C ALA A 551 27.84 -68.95 0.43
N THR A 552 27.56 -68.39 1.62
CA THR A 552 27.80 -69.06 2.91
C THR A 552 26.96 -70.33 3.04
N GLU A 553 25.68 -70.27 2.66
CA GLU A 553 24.78 -71.42 2.68
C GLU A 553 25.22 -72.50 1.69
N LYS A 554 25.65 -72.11 0.48
CA LYS A 554 26.21 -73.06 -0.50
C LYS A 554 27.45 -73.75 0.04
N ALA A 555 28.34 -73.03 0.72
CA ALA A 555 29.52 -73.63 1.36
C ALA A 555 29.15 -74.62 2.47
N LYS A 556 28.11 -74.34 3.27
CA LYS A 556 27.59 -75.29 4.26
C LYS A 556 26.99 -76.53 3.60
N GLN A 557 26.23 -76.37 2.52
CA GLN A 557 25.67 -77.49 1.76
C GLN A 557 26.78 -78.36 1.14
N ASP A 558 27.83 -77.74 0.59
CA ASP A 558 28.99 -78.45 0.05
C ASP A 558 29.77 -79.20 1.13
N ALA A 559 29.95 -78.59 2.32
CA ALA A 559 30.58 -79.24 3.46
C ALA A 559 29.74 -80.42 3.99
N ALA A 560 28.42 -80.26 4.09
CA ALA A 560 27.50 -81.33 4.50
C ALA A 560 27.50 -82.46 3.46
N LYS A 561 27.44 -82.14 2.17
CA LYS A 561 27.56 -83.13 1.09
C LYS A 561 28.87 -83.89 1.17
N LYS A 562 29.99 -83.19 1.35
CA LYS A 562 31.31 -83.82 1.51
C LYS A 562 31.35 -84.76 2.72
N ALA A 563 30.84 -84.32 3.87
CA ALA A 563 30.78 -85.16 5.07
C ALA A 563 29.93 -86.42 4.88
N VAL A 564 28.79 -86.31 4.18
CA VAL A 564 27.95 -87.48 3.84
C VAL A 564 28.67 -88.40 2.85
N ASP A 565 29.27 -87.84 1.81
CA ASP A 565 30.01 -88.60 0.79
C ASP A 565 31.15 -89.41 1.46
N GLU A 566 31.87 -88.83 2.43
CA GLU A 566 32.97 -89.45 3.17
C GLU A 566 32.59 -90.64 4.08
N LEU A 567 31.30 -90.84 4.42
CA LEU A 567 30.82 -92.01 5.18
C LEU A 567 30.86 -93.31 4.36
N PHE A 568 30.86 -93.21 3.03
CA PHE A 568 30.80 -94.35 2.12
C PHE A 568 32.17 -94.75 1.58
N ASN A 569 32.32 -96.02 1.20
CA ASN A 569 33.51 -96.49 0.49
C ASN A 569 33.71 -95.69 -0.80
N ASN A 570 34.96 -95.36 -1.12
CA ASN A 570 35.33 -94.47 -2.24
C ASN A 570 34.74 -93.03 -2.18
N ASN A 571 34.28 -92.58 -1.00
CA ASN A 571 33.73 -91.24 -0.78
C ASN A 571 32.55 -90.89 -1.71
N THR A 572 31.65 -91.86 -1.94
CA THR A 572 30.42 -91.62 -2.70
C THR A 572 29.28 -92.53 -2.23
N PRO A 573 28.05 -92.00 -2.04
CA PRO A 573 26.89 -92.80 -1.66
C PRO A 573 26.56 -93.92 -2.66
N SER A 574 26.97 -93.77 -3.92
CA SER A 574 26.75 -94.78 -4.97
C SER A 574 27.52 -96.08 -4.77
N SER A 575 28.50 -96.13 -3.85
CA SER A 575 29.19 -97.39 -3.52
C SER A 575 28.32 -98.39 -2.77
N ASN A 576 27.17 -97.95 -2.22
CA ASN A 576 26.25 -98.75 -1.41
C ASN A 576 26.90 -99.53 -0.24
N ALA A 577 28.11 -99.13 0.19
CA ALA A 577 28.84 -99.75 1.30
C ALA A 577 29.42 -98.66 2.21
N ILE A 578 29.06 -98.71 3.49
CA ILE A 578 29.57 -97.77 4.52
C ILE A 578 30.96 -98.23 4.95
N LYS A 579 31.86 -97.28 5.23
CA LYS A 579 33.18 -97.60 5.80
C LYS A 579 33.01 -98.33 7.16
N PRO A 580 33.83 -99.34 7.46
CA PRO A 580 33.77 -99.99 8.78
C PRO A 580 34.07 -98.97 9.88
N ALA A 581 33.30 -99.01 10.98
CA ALA A 581 33.55 -98.16 12.13
C ALA A 581 34.94 -98.47 12.71
N THR A 582 35.78 -97.45 12.82
CA THR A 582 37.00 -97.51 13.64
C THR A 582 36.60 -97.09 15.04
N ASP A 583 36.60 -98.05 15.98
CA ASP A 583 36.29 -97.86 17.41
C ASP A 583 37.19 -96.83 18.10
#